data_AF-A0A074VSW8-F1
#
_entry.id   AF-A0A074VSW8-F1
#
_cell.length_a   1.000
_cell.length_b   1.000
_cell.length_c   1.000
_cell.angle_alpha   90.00
_cell.angle_beta   90.00
_cell.angle_gamma   90.00
#
_symmetry.space_group_name_H-M   'P 1'
#
loop_
_entity.id
_entity.type
_entity.pdbx_description
1 polymer ?
#
loop_
_entity_poly.entity_id
_entity_poly.type
_entity_poly.pdbx_seq_one_letter_code
_entity_poly.pdbx_strand_id
1 'polypeptide(L)'
;RRPIHLILDWDGTLTRKDTLSLVGSIAYHANSSRSLPPWSDFVNGYMNDYTEHTSRYEPSSSARTTFDQERQWLASLTPIENKSVQRVESSRIFKGVKASHVDQVAASSIENSDLQLRNDWYSLFQTLLDNPTNKISILSVNWSERFIRQSLLAASSKLTSPASEALHSYVTNMDIKANEISDLESTEGSDGRLSKDSSAGIRTSADKLSHLPLRCQRHVEMCAPKRGLEEQQDDLVVYIGDSVTDLEALLAADVGICIRDDPMGSSQRELAETLHRIGVDVRCI
;
A
#
# COMPACT_ATOMS: atom_id res chain seq x y z
N ARG A 1 12.23 26.82 0.96
CA ARG A 1 11.83 25.80 -0.04
C ARG A 1 10.41 25.36 0.33
N ARG A 2 9.53 25.08 -0.63
CA ARG A 2 8.19 24.52 -0.35
C ARG A 2 8.38 23.18 0.39
N PRO A 3 7.71 22.93 1.54
CA PRO A 3 7.81 21.63 2.22
C PRO A 3 7.35 20.50 1.30
N ILE A 4 7.88 19.29 1.50
CA ILE A 4 7.51 18.10 0.72
C ILE A 4 6.77 17.12 1.62
N HIS A 5 5.59 16.67 1.16
CA HIS A 5 4.92 15.50 1.72
C HIS A 5 5.12 14.34 0.74
N LEU A 6 6.06 13.45 1.07
CA LEU A 6 6.30 12.22 0.34
C LEU A 6 5.34 11.13 0.85
N ILE A 7 4.55 10.56 -0.06
CA ILE A 7 3.65 9.45 0.20
C ILE A 7 4.15 8.26 -0.60
N LEU A 8 4.40 7.15 0.09
CA LEU A 8 4.90 5.92 -0.50
C LEU A 8 3.83 4.84 -0.39
N ASP A 9 3.58 4.11 -1.48
CA ASP A 9 3.08 2.76 -1.34
C ASP A 9 4.13 1.84 -0.68
N TRP A 10 3.68 0.70 -0.16
CA TRP A 10 4.54 -0.25 0.53
C TRP A 10 5.04 -1.37 -0.40
N ASP A 11 4.15 -2.26 -0.80
CA ASP A 11 4.44 -3.48 -1.54
C ASP A 11 4.90 -3.16 -2.96
N GLY A 12 6.06 -3.67 -3.38
CA GLY A 12 6.62 -3.38 -4.72
C GLY A 12 7.15 -1.94 -4.90
N THR A 13 6.84 -1.04 -3.97
CA THR A 13 7.26 0.36 -3.97
C THR A 13 8.38 0.63 -2.97
N LEU A 14 8.15 0.55 -1.66
CA LEU A 14 9.21 0.68 -0.67
C LEU A 14 9.92 -0.66 -0.42
N THR A 15 9.18 -1.76 -0.52
CA THR A 15 9.74 -3.11 -0.60
C THR A 15 10.04 -3.50 -2.05
N ARG A 16 10.88 -4.52 -2.24
CA ARG A 16 11.17 -5.10 -3.56
C ARG A 16 10.05 -5.99 -4.10
N LYS A 17 9.21 -6.53 -3.21
CA LYS A 17 8.19 -7.54 -3.52
C LYS A 17 6.97 -7.37 -2.63
N ASP A 18 5.86 -7.95 -3.06
CA ASP A 18 4.66 -8.11 -2.24
C ASP A 18 4.96 -8.86 -0.94
N THR A 19 4.38 -8.37 0.16
CA THR A 19 4.55 -8.90 1.52
C THR A 19 3.28 -9.51 2.10
N LEU A 20 2.19 -9.59 1.33
CA LEU A 20 0.91 -10.08 1.83
C LEU A 20 0.98 -11.55 2.27
N SER A 21 1.81 -12.35 1.60
CA SER A 21 2.08 -13.74 2.03
C SER A 21 2.76 -13.82 3.39
N LEU A 22 3.61 -12.86 3.74
CA LEU A 22 4.24 -12.76 5.07
C LEU A 22 3.20 -12.37 6.13
N VAL A 23 2.29 -11.45 5.81
CA VAL A 23 1.15 -11.15 6.69
C VAL A 23 0.30 -12.40 6.90
N GLY A 24 0.03 -13.18 5.85
CA GLY A 24 -0.63 -14.48 5.95
C GLY A 24 0.09 -15.45 6.88
N SER A 25 1.43 -15.51 6.82
CA SER A 25 2.26 -16.38 7.68
C SER A 25 2.08 -16.13 9.18
N ILE A 26 1.71 -14.91 9.59
CA ILE A 26 1.44 -14.55 10.99
C ILE A 26 0.39 -15.46 11.61
N ALA A 27 -0.66 -15.80 10.86
CA ALA A 27 -1.71 -16.68 11.36
C ALA A 27 -1.21 -18.09 11.66
N TYR A 28 -0.38 -18.66 10.78
CA TYR A 28 0.20 -19.98 10.94
C TYR A 28 1.23 -20.02 12.06
N HIS A 29 2.01 -18.94 12.21
CA HIS A 29 2.94 -18.77 13.32
C HIS A 29 2.20 -18.74 14.67
N ALA A 30 1.16 -17.92 14.77
CA ALA A 30 0.37 -17.76 16.00
C ALA A 30 -0.43 -19.02 16.38
N ASN A 31 -0.78 -19.85 15.40
CA ASN A 31 -1.70 -20.98 15.56
C ASN A 31 -1.09 -22.30 15.06
N SER A 32 0.20 -22.53 15.32
CA SER A 32 0.95 -23.69 14.80
C SER A 32 0.37 -25.06 15.18
N SER A 33 -0.45 -25.13 16.24
CA SER A 33 -1.14 -26.35 16.69
C SER A 33 -2.53 -26.55 16.07
N ARG A 34 -3.08 -25.56 15.36
CA ARG A 34 -4.40 -25.62 14.72
C ARG A 34 -4.25 -26.04 13.27
N SER A 35 -5.16 -26.89 12.80
CA SER A 35 -5.33 -27.12 11.37
C SER A 35 -5.98 -25.88 10.74
N LEU A 36 -5.20 -25.15 9.93
CA LEU A 36 -5.65 -23.96 9.20
C LEU A 36 -5.72 -24.27 7.70
N PRO A 37 -6.64 -23.64 6.94
CA PRO A 37 -6.63 -23.75 5.49
C PRO A 37 -5.30 -23.21 4.93
N PRO A 38 -4.74 -23.81 3.86
CA PRO A 38 -3.57 -23.29 3.17
C PRO A 38 -3.77 -21.87 2.65
N TRP A 39 -2.71 -21.04 2.67
CA TRP A 39 -2.81 -19.65 2.22
C TRP A 39 -3.19 -19.54 0.74
N SER A 40 -2.76 -20.54 -0.04
CA SER A 40 -3.10 -20.70 -1.45
C SER A 40 -4.61 -20.73 -1.70
N ASP A 41 -5.43 -21.19 -0.76
CA ASP A 41 -6.89 -21.24 -0.95
C ASP A 41 -7.49 -19.83 -1.04
N PHE A 42 -6.95 -18.88 -0.27
CA PHE A 42 -7.37 -17.47 -0.33
C PHE A 42 -6.91 -16.79 -1.62
N VAL A 43 -5.65 -17.05 -2.01
CA VAL A 43 -5.07 -16.54 -3.26
C VAL A 43 -5.85 -17.06 -4.46
N ASN A 44 -6.08 -18.37 -4.54
CA ASN A 44 -6.85 -19.00 -5.61
C ASN A 44 -8.30 -18.49 -5.65
N GLY A 45 -8.92 -18.31 -4.49
CA GLY A 45 -10.26 -17.73 -4.40
C GLY A 45 -10.33 -16.32 -4.99
N TYR A 46 -9.36 -15.46 -4.66
CA TYR A 46 -9.28 -14.11 -5.23
C TYR A 46 -9.04 -14.16 -6.75
N MET A 47 -8.09 -14.96 -7.21
CA MET A 47 -7.77 -15.09 -8.64
C MET A 47 -8.96 -15.60 -9.46
N ASN A 48 -9.78 -16.49 -8.90
CA ASN A 48 -11.01 -16.97 -9.55
C ASN A 48 -12.04 -15.85 -9.71
N ASP A 49 -12.34 -15.11 -8.65
CA ASP A 49 -13.28 -13.98 -8.70
C ASP A 49 -12.76 -12.89 -9.67
N TYR A 50 -11.46 -12.56 -9.61
CA TYR A 50 -10.83 -11.57 -10.49
C TYR A 50 -10.88 -11.99 -11.96
N THR A 51 -10.54 -13.25 -12.26
CA THR A 51 -10.56 -13.77 -13.63
C THR A 51 -11.97 -13.82 -14.20
N GLU A 52 -12.94 -14.27 -13.39
CA GLU A 52 -14.35 -14.29 -13.78
C GLU A 52 -14.86 -12.87 -14.08
N HIS A 53 -14.57 -11.91 -13.20
CA HIS A 53 -14.95 -10.51 -13.40
C HIS A 53 -14.31 -9.91 -14.65
N THR A 54 -12.99 -10.09 -14.81
CA THR A 54 -12.24 -9.60 -15.98
C THR A 54 -12.78 -10.17 -17.28
N SER A 55 -13.17 -11.45 -17.31
CA SER A 55 -13.70 -12.10 -18.51
C SER A 55 -15.06 -11.59 -18.98
N ARG A 56 -15.81 -10.93 -18.09
CA ARG A 56 -17.18 -10.45 -18.36
C ARG A 56 -17.29 -8.92 -18.44
N TYR A 57 -16.26 -8.20 -17.98
CA TYR A 57 -16.31 -6.76 -17.95
C TYR A 57 -16.13 -6.17 -19.35
N GLU A 58 -17.03 -5.28 -19.73
CA GLU A 58 -16.91 -4.46 -20.93
C GLU A 58 -16.89 -2.97 -20.55
N PRO A 59 -16.03 -2.15 -21.18
CA PRO A 59 -15.10 -2.51 -22.26
C PRO A 59 -13.88 -3.33 -21.80
N SER A 60 -13.43 -4.25 -22.67
CA SER A 60 -12.18 -5.00 -22.48
C SER A 60 -10.95 -4.10 -22.27
N SER A 61 -9.86 -4.67 -21.72
CA SER A 61 -8.65 -3.90 -21.35
C SER A 61 -8.09 -3.04 -22.48
N SER A 62 -7.97 -3.58 -23.71
CA SER A 62 -7.47 -2.83 -24.87
C SER A 62 -8.40 -1.73 -25.35
N ALA A 63 -9.70 -1.80 -25.03
CA ALA A 63 -10.71 -0.82 -25.44
C ALA A 63 -10.91 0.31 -24.41
N ARG A 64 -10.43 0.15 -23.17
CA ARG A 64 -10.34 1.23 -22.19
C ARG A 64 -9.21 2.16 -22.61
N THR A 65 -9.49 3.31 -23.18
CA THR A 65 -8.46 4.24 -23.72
C THR A 65 -8.46 5.60 -23.03
N THR A 66 -9.33 5.77 -22.04
CA THR A 66 -9.46 6.99 -21.26
C THR A 66 -9.29 6.70 -19.78
N PHE A 67 -8.84 7.70 -19.02
CA PHE A 67 -8.73 7.60 -17.57
C PHE A 67 -10.08 7.25 -16.92
N ASP A 68 -11.20 7.85 -17.37
CA ASP A 68 -12.52 7.56 -16.80
C ASP A 68 -12.96 6.11 -17.00
N GLN A 69 -12.67 5.52 -18.16
CA GLN A 69 -12.95 4.11 -18.42
C GLN A 69 -12.11 3.19 -17.52
N GLU A 70 -10.83 3.51 -17.34
CA GLU A 70 -9.96 2.74 -16.44
C GLU A 70 -10.39 2.88 -14.98
N ARG A 71 -10.77 4.10 -14.57
CA ARG A 71 -11.31 4.37 -13.24
C ARG A 71 -12.58 3.58 -12.96
N GLN A 72 -13.48 3.48 -13.93
CA GLN A 72 -14.69 2.62 -13.82
C GLN A 72 -14.34 1.14 -13.71
N TRP A 73 -13.31 0.67 -14.42
CA TRP A 73 -12.79 -0.69 -14.26
C TRP A 73 -12.25 -0.93 -12.86
N LEU A 74 -11.37 -0.06 -12.35
CA LEU A 74 -10.80 -0.20 -11.01
C LEU A 74 -11.89 -0.14 -9.93
N ALA A 75 -12.85 0.78 -10.05
CA ALA A 75 -14.00 0.85 -9.14
C ALA A 75 -14.84 -0.45 -9.14
N SER A 76 -14.97 -1.09 -10.30
CA SER A 76 -15.71 -2.35 -10.43
C SER A 76 -15.06 -3.54 -9.72
N LEU A 77 -13.79 -3.43 -9.31
CA LEU A 77 -13.10 -4.47 -8.53
C LEU A 77 -13.47 -4.44 -7.03
N THR A 78 -14.13 -3.38 -6.55
CA THR A 78 -14.53 -3.25 -5.13
C THR A 78 -15.24 -4.49 -4.57
N PRO A 79 -16.24 -5.10 -5.25
CA PRO A 79 -16.89 -6.31 -4.74
C PRO A 79 -15.94 -7.51 -4.68
N ILE A 80 -14.92 -7.57 -5.54
CA ILE A 80 -13.93 -8.64 -5.59
C ILE A 80 -12.97 -8.53 -4.40
N GLU A 81 -12.49 -7.32 -4.12
CA GLU A 81 -11.67 -7.05 -2.93
C GLU A 81 -12.43 -7.36 -1.63
N ASN A 82 -13.71 -6.98 -1.57
CA ASN A 82 -14.55 -7.25 -0.41
C ASN A 82 -14.77 -8.76 -0.21
N LYS A 83 -15.01 -9.53 -1.28
CA LYS A 83 -15.10 -11.00 -1.20
C LYS A 83 -13.79 -11.62 -0.72
N SER A 84 -12.65 -11.10 -1.17
CA SER A 84 -11.33 -11.56 -0.74
C SER A 84 -11.16 -11.46 0.77
N VAL A 85 -11.48 -10.29 1.33
CA VAL A 85 -11.44 -10.06 2.77
C VAL A 85 -12.47 -10.94 3.50
N GLN A 86 -13.72 -10.96 3.05
CA GLN A 86 -14.77 -11.76 3.68
C GLN A 86 -14.40 -13.24 3.75
N ARG A 87 -13.71 -13.79 2.74
CA ARG A 87 -13.22 -15.18 2.75
C ARG A 87 -12.23 -15.41 3.90
N VAL A 88 -11.29 -14.49 4.08
CA VAL A 88 -10.28 -14.57 5.14
C VAL A 88 -10.94 -14.41 6.52
N GLU A 89 -11.80 -13.41 6.70
CA GLU A 89 -12.52 -13.20 7.95
C GLU A 89 -13.43 -14.38 8.32
N SER A 90 -14.15 -14.94 7.34
CA SER A 90 -15.04 -16.08 7.55
C SER A 90 -14.27 -17.34 7.96
N SER A 91 -13.04 -17.50 7.48
CA SER A 91 -12.17 -18.61 7.90
C SER A 91 -11.63 -18.46 9.32
N ARG A 92 -11.70 -17.24 9.90
CA ARG A 92 -11.14 -16.89 11.22
C ARG A 92 -9.66 -17.25 11.34
N ILE A 93 -8.92 -17.20 10.22
CA ILE A 93 -7.51 -17.62 10.19
C ILE A 93 -6.64 -16.77 11.13
N PHE A 94 -6.92 -15.47 11.23
CA PHE A 94 -6.22 -14.57 12.14
C PHE A 94 -6.74 -14.62 13.59
N LYS A 95 -7.79 -15.41 13.90
CA LYS A 95 -8.31 -15.47 15.27
C LYS A 95 -7.23 -15.95 16.25
N GLY A 96 -7.03 -15.20 17.33
CA GLY A 96 -6.00 -15.45 18.35
C GLY A 96 -4.62 -14.87 18.04
N VAL A 97 -4.45 -14.21 16.88
CA VAL A 97 -3.21 -13.48 16.57
C VAL A 97 -3.06 -12.30 17.50
N LYS A 98 -1.85 -12.07 18.00
CA LYS A 98 -1.51 -11.00 18.94
C LYS A 98 -0.48 -10.09 18.32
N ALA A 99 -0.40 -8.87 18.83
CA ALA A 99 0.64 -7.89 18.52
C ALA A 99 2.05 -8.50 18.46
N SER A 100 2.42 -9.30 19.47
CA SER A 100 3.73 -9.96 19.54
C SER A 100 4.01 -10.94 18.40
N HIS A 101 2.97 -11.58 17.85
CA HIS A 101 3.13 -12.47 16.69
C HIS A 101 3.44 -11.66 15.42
N VAL A 102 2.78 -10.52 15.24
CA VAL A 102 3.06 -9.59 14.13
C VAL A 102 4.49 -9.06 14.22
N ASP A 103 4.88 -8.59 15.41
CA ASP A 103 6.22 -8.04 15.68
C ASP A 103 7.31 -9.08 15.37
N GLN A 104 7.11 -10.32 15.82
CA GLN A 104 8.06 -11.40 15.61
C GLN A 104 8.23 -11.74 14.13
N VAL A 105 7.13 -11.86 13.38
CA VAL A 105 7.18 -12.19 11.95
C VAL A 105 7.76 -11.03 11.13
N ALA A 106 7.44 -9.78 11.46
CA ALA A 106 8.03 -8.62 10.82
C ALA A 106 9.55 -8.56 11.03
N ALA A 107 10.01 -8.73 12.28
CA ALA A 107 11.44 -8.74 12.61
C ALA A 107 12.19 -9.89 11.94
N SER A 108 11.65 -11.12 12.01
CA SER A 108 12.29 -12.29 11.40
C SER A 108 12.31 -12.21 9.87
N SER A 109 11.29 -11.61 9.24
CA SER A 109 11.28 -11.42 7.78
C SER A 109 12.41 -10.51 7.31
N ILE A 110 12.75 -9.48 8.10
CA ILE A 110 13.90 -8.61 7.86
C ILE A 110 15.22 -9.34 8.16
N GLU A 111 15.29 -10.14 9.24
CA GLU A 111 16.44 -10.97 9.61
C GLU A 111 16.82 -11.98 8.52
N ASN A 112 15.83 -12.73 8.05
CA ASN A 112 15.99 -13.81 7.10
C ASN A 112 16.04 -13.34 5.63
N SER A 113 15.86 -12.04 5.39
CA SER A 113 15.77 -11.44 4.04
C SER A 113 14.58 -11.93 3.19
N ASP A 114 13.53 -12.43 3.85
CA ASP A 114 12.23 -12.72 3.22
C ASP A 114 11.52 -11.43 2.82
N LEU A 115 11.70 -10.36 3.61
CA LEU A 115 11.30 -9.00 3.29
C LEU A 115 12.53 -8.13 3.04
N GLN A 116 12.62 -7.55 1.84
CA GLN A 116 13.71 -6.66 1.45
C GLN A 116 13.16 -5.29 1.09
N LEU A 117 13.62 -4.27 1.81
CA LEU A 117 13.44 -2.88 1.42
C LEU A 117 14.30 -2.56 0.21
N ARG A 118 13.90 -1.57 -0.58
CA ARG A 118 14.73 -1.08 -1.68
C ARG A 118 16.06 -0.53 -1.16
N ASN A 119 17.09 -0.64 -2.00
CA ASN A 119 18.40 -0.11 -1.67
C ASN A 119 18.29 1.38 -1.35
N ASP A 120 19.05 1.82 -0.35
CA ASP A 120 19.15 3.23 0.03
C ASP A 120 17.84 3.92 0.44
N TRP A 121 16.80 3.15 0.79
CA TRP A 121 15.54 3.67 1.33
C TRP A 121 15.78 4.63 2.51
N TYR A 122 16.75 4.33 3.36
CA TYR A 122 17.12 5.14 4.53
C TYR A 122 17.75 6.47 4.11
N SER A 123 18.51 6.50 3.02
CA SER A 123 19.12 7.73 2.50
C SER A 123 18.06 8.68 1.94
N LEU A 124 17.02 8.14 1.27
CA LEU A 124 15.85 8.93 0.85
C LEU A 124 15.18 9.58 2.07
N PHE A 125 14.96 8.81 3.12
CA PHE A 125 14.30 9.31 4.33
C PHE A 125 15.15 10.39 5.00
N GLN A 126 16.45 10.13 5.21
CA GLN A 126 17.38 11.10 5.80
C GLN A 126 17.42 12.41 4.98
N THR A 127 17.61 12.31 3.67
CA THR A 127 17.68 13.48 2.78
C THR A 127 16.42 14.34 2.85
N LEU A 128 15.24 13.72 2.93
CA LEU A 128 13.98 14.47 3.07
C LEU A 128 13.82 15.06 4.47
N LEU A 129 14.18 14.32 5.50
CA LEU A 129 14.01 14.73 6.90
C LEU A 129 15.06 15.74 7.38
N ASP A 130 16.12 16.00 6.61
CA ASP A 130 17.03 17.13 6.82
C ASP A 130 16.30 18.48 6.85
N ASN A 131 15.13 18.56 6.19
CA ASN A 131 14.20 19.67 6.39
C ASN A 131 13.05 19.22 7.32
N PRO A 132 12.95 19.79 8.54
CA PRO A 132 11.95 19.36 9.53
C PRO A 132 10.51 19.66 9.13
N THR A 133 10.28 20.50 8.11
CA THR A 133 8.93 20.75 7.58
C THR A 133 8.46 19.65 6.62
N ASN A 134 9.36 18.79 6.15
CA ASN A 134 8.99 17.69 5.26
C ASN A 134 8.36 16.54 6.05
N LYS A 135 7.48 15.79 5.39
CA LYS A 135 6.82 14.60 5.94
C LYS A 135 6.96 13.44 4.98
N ILE A 136 7.14 12.25 5.54
CA ILE A 136 7.04 10.97 4.85
C ILE A 136 5.87 10.21 5.47
N SER A 137 5.04 9.60 4.64
CA SER A 137 3.97 8.69 5.09
C SER A 137 3.86 7.50 4.17
N ILE A 138 3.28 6.41 4.68
CA ILE A 138 2.95 5.23 3.87
C ILE A 138 1.44 5.16 3.68
N LEU A 139 1.02 4.82 2.46
CA LEU A 139 -0.37 4.56 2.11
C LEU A 139 -0.44 3.24 1.34
N SER A 140 -1.02 2.20 1.93
CA SER A 140 -0.96 0.85 1.39
C SER A 140 -2.29 0.11 1.51
N VAL A 141 -2.53 -0.81 0.57
CA VAL A 141 -3.62 -1.79 0.65
C VAL A 141 -3.29 -3.01 1.51
N ASN A 142 -2.07 -3.08 2.04
CA ASN A 142 -1.61 -4.18 2.88
C ASN A 142 -2.55 -4.41 4.09
N TRP A 143 -2.58 -5.64 4.59
CA TRP A 143 -3.51 -6.06 5.64
C TRP A 143 -3.05 -5.76 7.07
N SER A 144 -1.84 -5.23 7.28
CA SER A 144 -1.38 -4.85 8.62
C SER A 144 -0.45 -3.62 8.64
N GLU A 145 -0.98 -2.51 9.18
CA GLU A 145 -0.21 -1.30 9.53
C GLU A 145 0.95 -1.64 10.47
N ARG A 146 0.69 -2.45 11.50
CA ARG A 146 1.69 -2.88 12.46
C ARG A 146 2.81 -3.67 11.80
N PHE A 147 2.49 -4.59 10.88
CA PHE A 147 3.51 -5.34 10.14
C PHE A 147 4.46 -4.42 9.38
N ILE A 148 3.93 -3.42 8.66
CA ILE A 148 4.73 -2.41 7.95
C ILE A 148 5.62 -1.66 8.94
N ARG A 149 5.03 -1.12 10.03
CA ARG A 149 5.77 -0.34 11.03
C ARG A 149 6.90 -1.15 11.65
N GLN A 150 6.62 -2.37 12.08
CA GLN A 150 7.62 -3.23 12.73
C GLN A 150 8.71 -3.69 11.78
N SER A 151 8.39 -3.88 10.49
CA SER A 151 9.39 -4.17 9.46
C SER A 151 10.36 -3.01 9.28
N LEU A 152 9.87 -1.76 9.28
CA LEU A 152 10.71 -0.57 9.22
C LEU A 152 11.53 -0.34 10.49
N LEU A 153 10.96 -0.62 11.67
CA LEU A 153 11.68 -0.54 12.95
C LEU A 153 12.81 -1.58 13.02
N ALA A 154 12.54 -2.82 12.61
CA ALA A 154 13.55 -3.86 12.51
C ALA A 154 14.64 -3.51 11.50
N ALA A 155 14.28 -2.97 10.33
CA ALA A 155 15.24 -2.55 9.31
C ALA A 155 16.10 -1.35 9.75
N SER A 156 15.49 -0.32 10.35
CA SER A 156 16.23 0.84 10.88
C SER A 156 17.20 0.44 11.98
N SER A 157 16.82 -0.50 12.86
CA SER A 157 17.68 -0.98 13.94
C SER A 157 18.96 -1.67 13.45
N LYS A 158 18.99 -2.14 12.20
CA LYS A 158 20.20 -2.72 11.58
C LYS A 158 21.16 -1.67 11.02
N LEU A 159 20.75 -0.41 10.91
CA LEU A 159 21.61 0.66 10.43
C LEU A 159 22.58 1.10 11.54
N THR A 160 23.87 1.19 11.21
CA THR A 160 24.96 1.46 12.17
C THR A 160 25.33 2.95 12.31
N SER A 161 24.61 3.84 11.62
CA SER A 161 24.87 5.30 11.62
C SER A 161 24.16 6.01 12.80
N PRO A 162 24.70 7.10 13.37
CA PRO A 162 23.96 7.96 14.31
C PRO A 162 22.62 8.47 13.76
N ALA A 163 22.50 8.59 12.43
CA ALA A 163 21.24 8.92 11.78
C ALA A 163 20.19 7.78 11.83
N SER A 164 20.57 6.61 12.34
CA SER A 164 19.69 5.47 12.62
C SER A 164 18.71 5.77 13.76
N GLU A 165 19.16 6.40 14.85
CA GLU A 165 18.30 6.70 16.00
C GLU A 165 17.20 7.71 15.63
N ALA A 166 17.56 8.76 14.90
CA ALA A 166 16.60 9.75 14.40
C ALA A 166 15.59 9.12 13.44
N LEU A 167 16.05 8.28 12.52
CA LEU A 167 15.18 7.55 11.60
C LEU A 167 14.25 6.57 12.33
N HIS A 168 14.78 5.83 13.30
CA HIS A 168 14.00 4.90 14.13
C HIS A 168 12.91 5.64 14.91
N SER A 169 13.27 6.76 15.55
CA SER A 169 12.32 7.64 16.25
C SER A 169 11.23 8.19 15.32
N TYR A 170 11.61 8.55 14.08
CA TYR A 170 10.67 8.98 13.07
C TYR A 170 9.69 7.86 12.68
N VAL A 171 10.21 6.66 12.36
CA VAL A 171 9.40 5.49 11.99
C VAL A 171 8.39 5.12 13.08
N THR A 172 8.77 5.22 14.36
CA THR A 172 7.87 4.97 15.50
C THR A 172 6.60 5.82 15.42
N ASN A 173 6.72 7.07 15.00
CA ASN A 173 5.61 8.04 14.96
C ASN A 173 5.13 8.35 13.53
N MET A 174 5.68 7.68 12.51
CA MET A 174 5.34 7.93 11.12
C MET A 174 3.88 7.60 10.84
N ASP A 175 3.24 8.42 10.02
CA ASP A 175 1.88 8.20 9.53
C ASP A 175 1.89 7.04 8.52
N ILE A 176 1.28 5.91 8.90
CA ILE A 176 1.11 4.73 8.06
C ILE A 176 -0.39 4.47 7.97
N LYS A 177 -0.92 4.54 6.76
CA LYS A 177 -2.31 4.22 6.45
C LYS A 177 -2.34 2.91 5.70
N ALA A 178 -2.75 1.85 6.39
CA ALA A 178 -2.98 0.54 5.83
C ALA A 178 -4.19 -0.09 6.55
N ASN A 179 -4.60 -1.28 6.13
CA ASN A 179 -5.56 -2.05 6.91
C ASN A 179 -4.90 -2.63 8.17
N GLU A 180 -5.67 -3.30 9.03
CA GLU A 180 -5.12 -3.95 10.21
C GLU A 180 -5.93 -5.19 10.60
N ILE A 181 -5.23 -6.17 11.19
CA ILE A 181 -5.83 -7.29 11.90
C ILE A 181 -6.48 -6.74 13.18
N SER A 182 -7.78 -6.96 13.36
CA SER A 182 -8.52 -6.45 14.52
C SER A 182 -7.99 -7.01 15.84
N ASP A 183 -8.13 -6.25 16.93
CA ASP A 183 -7.95 -6.69 18.32
C ASP A 183 -6.60 -7.35 18.66
N LEU A 184 -5.50 -6.96 17.99
CA LEU A 184 -4.16 -7.48 18.26
C LEU A 184 -3.67 -7.28 19.71
N GLU A 185 -4.16 -6.25 20.39
CA GLU A 185 -3.81 -5.91 21.78
C GLU A 185 -4.71 -6.62 22.81
N SER A 186 -5.73 -7.36 22.37
CA SER A 186 -6.61 -8.13 23.26
C SER A 186 -5.84 -9.26 23.96
N THR A 187 -6.22 -9.58 25.19
CA THR A 187 -5.66 -10.73 25.94
C THR A 187 -5.87 -12.05 25.20
N GLU A 188 -7.00 -12.19 24.52
CA GLU A 188 -7.36 -13.34 23.70
C GLU A 188 -6.79 -13.26 22.27
N GLY A 189 -6.21 -12.12 21.90
CA GLY A 189 -5.82 -11.79 20.54
C GLY A 189 -7.01 -11.47 19.63
N SER A 190 -6.72 -11.37 18.34
CA SER A 190 -7.63 -10.96 17.29
C SER A 190 -8.90 -11.80 17.24
N ASP A 191 -10.03 -11.19 16.90
CA ASP A 191 -11.28 -11.88 16.61
C ASP A 191 -11.31 -12.51 15.19
N GLY A 192 -10.26 -12.28 14.39
CA GLY A 192 -10.07 -12.79 13.04
C GLY A 192 -10.53 -11.88 11.92
N ARG A 193 -10.94 -10.63 12.22
CA ARG A 193 -11.35 -9.63 11.22
C ARG A 193 -10.18 -8.77 10.71
N LEU A 194 -10.40 -8.14 9.56
CA LEU A 194 -9.46 -7.27 8.85
C LEU A 194 -10.08 -5.89 8.64
N SER A 195 -10.20 -5.14 9.74
CA SER A 195 -10.45 -3.70 9.70
C SER A 195 -10.26 -3.07 11.07
N LYS A 196 -9.55 -1.93 11.07
CA LYS A 196 -9.42 -1.00 12.19
C LYS A 196 -10.75 -0.24 12.30
N ASP A 197 -11.60 -0.68 13.21
CA ASP A 197 -12.95 -0.13 13.45
C ASP A 197 -13.88 -0.18 12.23
N SER A 198 -15.13 0.25 12.41
CA SER A 198 -16.24 0.21 11.43
C SER A 198 -16.02 0.98 10.11
N SER A 199 -14.80 1.42 9.83
CA SER A 199 -14.43 2.11 8.60
C SER A 199 -14.20 1.14 7.44
N ALA A 200 -14.55 1.55 6.23
CA ALA A 200 -14.14 0.83 5.02
C ALA A 200 -12.61 0.90 4.92
N GLY A 201 -11.94 -0.25 4.96
CA GLY A 201 -10.48 -0.31 4.83
C GLY A 201 -9.98 -0.02 3.40
N ILE A 202 -8.67 0.16 3.25
CA ILE A 202 -7.98 0.62 2.03
C ILE A 202 -7.74 -0.57 1.10
N ARG A 203 -8.49 -0.66 -0.01
CA ARG A 203 -8.43 -1.85 -0.90
C ARG A 203 -8.25 -1.49 -2.37
N THR A 204 -8.70 -0.31 -2.77
CA THR A 204 -8.78 0.11 -4.17
C THR A 204 -8.00 1.39 -4.44
N SER A 205 -7.87 1.74 -5.72
CA SER A 205 -7.26 3.03 -6.11
C SER A 205 -8.04 4.24 -5.60
N ALA A 206 -9.36 4.14 -5.59
CA ALA A 206 -10.23 5.16 -5.02
C ALA A 206 -10.03 5.33 -3.50
N ASP A 207 -9.81 4.23 -2.77
CA ASP A 207 -9.54 4.30 -1.33
C ASP A 207 -8.21 5.03 -1.06
N LYS A 208 -7.16 4.72 -1.84
CA LYS A 208 -5.88 5.44 -1.76
C LYS A 208 -6.08 6.94 -2.08
N LEU A 209 -6.82 7.28 -3.14
CA LEU A 209 -7.15 8.67 -3.46
C LEU A 209 -7.82 9.39 -2.27
N SER A 210 -8.79 8.75 -1.61
CA SER A 210 -9.53 9.33 -0.49
C SER A 210 -8.67 9.69 0.74
N HIS A 211 -7.47 9.12 0.83
CA HIS A 211 -6.50 9.39 1.89
C HIS A 211 -5.46 10.45 1.56
N LEU A 212 -5.38 10.91 0.31
CA LEU A 212 -4.54 12.04 -0.09
C LEU A 212 -5.07 13.37 0.47
N PRO A 213 -4.26 14.44 0.53
CA PRO A 213 -4.76 15.77 0.87
C PRO A 213 -5.95 16.20 -0.01
N LEU A 214 -6.96 16.87 0.56
CA LEU A 214 -8.22 17.22 -0.11
C LEU A 214 -8.01 17.95 -1.46
N ARG A 215 -6.94 18.74 -1.62
CA ARG A 215 -6.61 19.41 -2.89
C ARG A 215 -6.26 18.43 -4.02
N CYS A 216 -5.63 17.31 -3.70
CA CYS A 216 -5.28 16.26 -4.66
C CYS A 216 -6.55 15.51 -5.10
N GLN A 217 -7.45 15.23 -4.15
CA GLN A 217 -8.72 14.53 -4.43
C GLN A 217 -9.56 15.28 -5.47
N ARG A 218 -9.69 16.60 -5.33
CA ARG A 218 -10.49 17.46 -6.22
C ARG A 218 -9.88 17.62 -7.62
N HIS A 219 -8.58 17.36 -7.78
CA HIS A 219 -7.89 17.48 -9.08
C HIS A 219 -8.30 16.38 -10.05
N VAL A 220 -8.64 15.19 -9.54
CA VAL A 220 -9.06 14.03 -10.35
C VAL A 220 -10.52 14.11 -10.78
N GLU A 221 -11.35 14.86 -10.04
CA GLU A 221 -12.78 14.98 -10.30
C GLU A 221 -13.15 16.07 -11.32
N MET A 222 -12.22 16.94 -11.73
CA MET A 222 -12.53 18.03 -12.66
C MET A 222 -11.39 18.38 -13.62
N CYS A 223 -11.66 18.26 -14.93
CA CYS A 223 -11.07 19.12 -15.98
C CYS A 223 -11.52 20.59 -15.82
N ALA A 224 -11.51 21.15 -14.61
CA ALA A 224 -11.86 22.54 -14.37
C ALA A 224 -10.58 23.37 -14.18
N PRO A 225 -10.49 24.54 -14.84
CA PRO A 225 -9.34 25.41 -14.67
C PRO A 225 -9.26 25.88 -13.22
N LYS A 226 -8.03 25.87 -12.68
CA LYS A 226 -7.69 26.41 -11.35
C LYS A 226 -8.22 27.84 -11.24
N ARG A 227 -9.41 28.04 -10.64
CA ARG A 227 -9.94 29.37 -10.33
C ARG A 227 -9.56 29.73 -8.90
N GLY A 228 -8.54 30.57 -8.79
CA GLY A 228 -8.46 31.67 -7.82
C GLY A 228 -8.74 31.35 -6.35
N LEU A 229 -8.19 30.25 -5.83
CA LEU A 229 -8.04 30.11 -4.38
C LEU A 229 -6.63 30.60 -4.02
N GLU A 230 -6.58 31.51 -3.06
CA GLU A 230 -5.37 32.13 -2.51
C GLU A 230 -4.27 31.08 -2.31
N GLU A 231 -3.06 31.38 -2.77
CA GLU A 231 -1.87 30.54 -2.61
C GLU A 231 -1.50 30.44 -1.12
N GLN A 232 -2.22 29.61 -0.35
CA GLN A 232 -1.66 29.06 0.86
C GLN A 232 -0.45 28.22 0.45
N GLN A 233 0.65 28.39 1.18
CA GLN A 233 1.91 27.73 0.92
C GLN A 233 1.82 26.26 1.34
N ASP A 234 1.03 25.53 0.58
CA ASP A 234 0.72 24.12 0.75
C ASP A 234 1.95 23.25 0.47
N ASP A 235 2.10 22.11 1.13
CA ASP A 235 3.19 21.17 0.85
C ASP A 235 3.16 20.67 -0.60
N LEU A 236 4.32 20.38 -1.20
CA LEU A 236 4.41 19.66 -2.46
C LEU A 236 4.11 18.18 -2.19
N VAL A 237 3.02 17.64 -2.76
CA VAL A 237 2.65 16.23 -2.58
C VAL A 237 3.33 15.38 -3.64
N VAL A 238 4.24 14.51 -3.21
CA VAL A 238 4.90 13.53 -4.08
C VAL A 238 4.34 12.16 -3.73
N TYR A 239 3.77 11.45 -4.70
CA TYR A 239 3.30 10.08 -4.51
C TYR A 239 4.17 9.11 -5.30
N ILE A 240 4.58 8.02 -4.68
CA ILE A 240 5.34 6.94 -5.32
C ILE A 240 4.56 5.63 -5.20
N GLY A 241 4.39 4.92 -6.31
CA GLY A 241 3.69 3.64 -6.40
C GLY A 241 4.21 2.77 -7.54
N ASP A 242 3.78 1.51 -7.61
CA ASP A 242 4.24 0.56 -8.64
C ASP A 242 3.08 -0.13 -9.39
N SER A 243 1.84 0.02 -8.94
CA SER A 243 0.71 -0.78 -9.41
C SER A 243 -0.50 0.06 -9.85
N VAL A 244 -1.48 -0.57 -10.51
CA VAL A 244 -2.75 0.08 -10.87
C VAL A 244 -3.59 0.47 -9.64
N THR A 245 -3.33 -0.10 -8.46
CA THR A 245 -3.95 0.38 -7.22
C THR A 245 -3.48 1.79 -6.86
N ASP A 246 -2.33 2.24 -7.38
CA ASP A 246 -1.81 3.59 -7.17
C ASP A 246 -2.27 4.59 -8.22
N LEU A 247 -2.98 4.17 -9.28
CA LEU A 247 -3.24 4.99 -10.46
C LEU A 247 -3.88 6.34 -10.13
N GLU A 248 -4.97 6.35 -9.38
CA GLU A 248 -5.67 7.59 -9.01
C GLU A 248 -4.80 8.48 -8.12
N ALA A 249 -4.02 7.90 -7.21
CA ALA A 249 -3.13 8.64 -6.32
C ALA A 249 -1.93 9.26 -7.06
N LEU A 250 -1.33 8.52 -7.99
CA LEU A 250 -0.24 8.97 -8.86
C LEU A 250 -0.66 10.16 -9.73
N LEU A 251 -1.88 10.13 -10.26
CA LEU A 251 -2.41 11.21 -11.12
C LEU A 251 -2.92 12.42 -10.32
N ALA A 252 -3.30 12.23 -9.05
CA ALA A 252 -3.79 13.29 -8.16
C ALA A 252 -2.68 14.12 -7.51
N ALA A 253 -1.50 13.53 -7.31
CA ALA A 253 -0.37 14.16 -6.64
C ALA A 253 0.20 15.33 -7.47
N ASP A 254 0.94 16.24 -6.82
CA ASP A 254 1.67 17.30 -7.55
C ASP A 254 2.78 16.66 -8.41
N VAL A 255 3.38 15.57 -7.92
CA VAL A 255 4.34 14.74 -8.64
C VAL A 255 4.05 13.26 -8.37
N GLY A 256 3.68 12.51 -9.42
CA GLY A 256 3.58 11.05 -9.38
C GLY A 256 4.86 10.39 -9.88
N ILE A 257 5.39 9.41 -9.14
CA ILE A 257 6.57 8.62 -9.52
C ILE A 257 6.18 7.15 -9.57
N CYS A 258 6.29 6.54 -10.75
CA CYS A 258 6.06 5.12 -10.94
C CYS A 258 7.37 4.35 -10.78
N ILE A 259 7.42 3.38 -9.89
CA ILE A 259 8.55 2.46 -9.77
C ILE A 259 8.56 1.49 -10.96
N ARG A 260 9.73 1.33 -11.59
CA ARG A 260 9.95 0.50 -12.77
C ARG A 260 11.29 -0.22 -12.62
N ASP A 261 11.25 -1.45 -12.11
CA ASP A 261 12.44 -2.29 -12.06
C ASP A 261 12.85 -2.76 -13.47
N ASP A 262 14.10 -3.22 -13.60
CA ASP A 262 14.59 -3.88 -14.82
C ASP A 262 15.02 -5.34 -14.50
N PRO A 263 14.31 -6.36 -15.00
CA PRO A 263 13.04 -6.26 -15.74
C PRO A 263 11.86 -5.89 -14.82
N MET A 264 10.84 -5.25 -15.39
CA MET A 264 9.63 -4.88 -14.64
C MET A 264 8.87 -6.10 -14.13
N GLY A 265 8.36 -6.00 -12.91
CA GLY A 265 7.38 -6.93 -12.34
C GLY A 265 6.02 -6.89 -13.06
N SER A 266 5.12 -7.83 -12.75
CA SER A 266 3.78 -7.87 -13.37
C SER A 266 2.94 -6.64 -13.08
N SER A 267 2.90 -6.17 -11.82
CA SER A 267 2.20 -4.94 -11.41
C SER A 267 2.71 -3.71 -12.15
N GLN A 268 4.03 -3.57 -12.21
CA GLN A 268 4.72 -2.47 -12.89
C GLN A 268 4.45 -2.44 -14.39
N ARG A 269 4.44 -3.61 -15.04
CA ARG A 269 4.07 -3.73 -16.47
C ARG A 269 2.62 -3.34 -16.70
N GLU A 270 1.70 -3.85 -15.88
CA GLU A 270 0.27 -3.52 -15.98
C GLU A 270 0.03 -2.01 -15.83
N LEU A 271 0.68 -1.37 -14.85
CA LEU A 271 0.61 0.08 -14.66
C LEU A 271 1.20 0.82 -15.86
N ALA A 272 2.37 0.40 -16.36
CA ALA A 272 3.02 1.04 -17.51
C ALA A 272 2.17 0.95 -18.78
N GLU A 273 1.60 -0.22 -19.06
CA GLU A 273 0.68 -0.45 -20.18
C GLU A 273 -0.60 0.38 -20.02
N THR A 274 -1.14 0.45 -18.80
CA THR A 274 -2.32 1.24 -18.49
C THR A 274 -2.09 2.72 -18.71
N LEU A 275 -1.02 3.30 -18.17
CA LEU A 275 -0.65 4.71 -18.36
C LEU A 275 -0.46 5.06 -19.83
N HIS A 276 0.24 4.20 -20.58
CA HIS A 276 0.41 4.38 -22.02
C HIS A 276 -0.94 4.35 -22.76
N ARG A 277 -1.77 3.37 -22.44
CA ARG A 277 -3.07 3.14 -23.08
C ARG A 277 -4.07 4.28 -22.83
N ILE A 278 -4.05 4.90 -21.65
CA ILE A 278 -4.91 6.06 -21.32
C ILE A 278 -4.30 7.41 -21.70
N GLY A 279 -3.13 7.42 -22.35
CA GLY A 279 -2.49 8.62 -22.87
C GLY A 279 -1.76 9.48 -21.83
N VAL A 280 -1.33 8.91 -20.71
CA VAL A 280 -0.50 9.63 -19.72
C VAL A 280 0.96 9.62 -20.16
N ASP A 281 1.55 10.82 -20.27
CA ASP A 281 2.97 10.98 -20.57
C ASP A 281 3.82 10.63 -19.34
N VAL A 282 4.74 9.67 -19.48
CA VAL A 282 5.65 9.23 -18.42
C VAL A 282 7.07 9.48 -18.87
N ARG A 283 7.77 10.34 -18.13
CA ARG A 283 9.18 10.66 -18.38
C ARG A 283 10.08 9.70 -17.59
N CYS A 284 10.96 9.00 -18.28
CA CYS A 284 12.04 8.24 -17.64
C CYS A 284 13.11 9.22 -17.14
N ILE A 285 13.52 9.06 -15.88
CA ILE A 285 14.59 9.83 -15.23
C ILE A 285 15.82 8.94 -15.11
#